data_AF-A0A519VQY1-F1
#
_entry.id   AF-A0A519VQY1-F1
#
_cell.length_a   1.000
_cell.length_b   1.000
_cell.length_c   1.000
_cell.angle_alpha   90.00
_cell.angle_beta   90.00
_cell.angle_gamma   90.00
#
_symmetry.space_group_name_H-M   'P 1'
#
loop_
_entity.id
_entity.type
_entity.pdbx_description
1 polymer ?
#
loop_
_entity_poly.entity_id
_entity_poly.type
_entity_poly.pdbx_seq_one_letter_code
_entity_poly.pdbx_strand_id
1 'polypeptide(L)'
;MTKIRLLTISVFALLFINMLMVSWFFLRENSQNTQTKASALPIGPKLIIIDKLEFDKAQVAKYELLIQKHRTTIKGLNNAVSETKRNLYESLKNETLMDQDSLIDKIASLQREIETTHYKHFIEIRGLCKPSQIKKFNDLTQDLANYFISQRKVIKL
;
A
#
# COMPACT_ATOMS: atom_id res chain seq x y z
N MET A 1 -55.45 34.47 -8.62
CA MET A 1 -54.18 34.68 -9.34
C MET A 1 -52.91 34.50 -8.46
N THR A 2 -52.95 33.67 -7.40
CA THR A 2 -51.82 33.50 -6.47
C THR A 2 -51.28 32.06 -6.43
N LYS A 3 -52.15 31.04 -6.48
CA LYS A 3 -51.76 29.62 -6.42
C LYS A 3 -50.86 29.16 -7.57
N ILE A 4 -51.18 29.59 -8.80
CA ILE A 4 -50.38 29.28 -9.99
C ILE A 4 -49.00 29.95 -9.89
N ARG A 5 -48.93 31.22 -9.48
CA ARG A 5 -47.66 31.93 -9.28
C ARG A 5 -46.80 31.28 -8.19
N LEU A 6 -47.41 30.80 -7.11
CA LEU A 6 -46.73 30.11 -6.01
C LEU A 6 -46.17 28.75 -6.47
N LEU A 7 -46.95 27.98 -7.23
CA LEU A 7 -46.50 26.74 -7.88
C LEU A 7 -45.37 27.00 -8.87
N THR A 8 -45.46 28.04 -9.70
CA THR A 8 -44.40 28.42 -10.64
C THR A 8 -43.10 28.76 -9.90
N ILE A 9 -43.18 29.54 -8.82
CA ILE A 9 -42.00 29.88 -7.99
C ILE A 9 -41.41 28.62 -7.35
N SER A 10 -42.24 27.70 -6.82
CA SER A 10 -41.76 26.45 -6.24
C SER A 10 -41.06 25.55 -7.25
N VAL A 11 -41.56 25.46 -8.48
CA VAL A 11 -40.93 24.68 -9.55
C VAL A 11 -39.57 25.27 -9.94
N PHE A 12 -39.48 26.59 -10.12
CA PHE A 12 -38.21 27.24 -10.43
C PHE A 12 -37.19 27.14 -9.30
N ALA A 13 -37.63 27.28 -8.03
CA ALA A 13 -36.75 27.12 -6.87
C ALA A 13 -36.17 25.70 -6.78
N LEU A 14 -37.00 24.69 -7.03
CA LEU A 14 -36.57 23.29 -7.04
C LEU A 14 -35.57 23.01 -8.17
N LEU A 15 -35.79 23.60 -9.35
CA LEU A 15 -34.88 23.46 -10.50
C LEU A 15 -33.54 24.14 -10.23
N PHE A 16 -33.55 25.31 -9.58
CA PHE A 16 -32.34 26.04 -9.21
C PHE A 16 -31.49 25.28 -8.18
N ILE A 17 -32.11 24.69 -7.16
CA ILE A 17 -31.41 23.87 -6.16
C ILE A 17 -30.77 22.63 -6.80
N ASN A 18 -31.48 21.95 -7.69
CA ASN A 18 -30.92 20.81 -8.42
C ASN A 18 -29.75 21.23 -9.33
N MET A 19 -29.85 22.38 -10.01
CA MET A 19 -28.74 22.94 -10.79
C MET A 19 -27.54 23.30 -9.92
N LEU A 20 -27.75 23.89 -8.75
CA LEU A 20 -26.65 24.22 -7.82
C LEU A 20 -25.94 22.95 -7.31
N MET A 21 -26.68 21.87 -7.03
CA MET A 21 -26.07 20.58 -6.67
C MET A 21 -25.22 19.99 -7.81
N VAL A 22 -25.77 19.98 -9.03
CA VAL A 22 -25.05 19.49 -10.20
C VAL A 22 -23.82 20.36 -10.49
N SER A 23 -23.97 21.68 -10.43
CA SER A 23 -22.88 22.62 -10.66
C SER A 23 -21.79 22.51 -9.58
N TRP A 24 -22.14 22.36 -8.31
CA TRP A 24 -21.18 22.09 -7.23
C TRP A 24 -20.43 20.77 -7.45
N PHE A 25 -21.12 19.74 -7.95
CA PHE A 25 -20.50 18.45 -8.27
C PHE A 25 -19.49 18.58 -9.43
N PHE A 26 -19.79 19.38 -10.46
CA PHE A 26 -18.87 19.66 -11.56
C PHE A 26 -17.73 20.63 -11.19
N LEU A 27 -17.97 21.63 -10.34
CA LEU A 27 -16.90 22.50 -9.81
C LEU A 27 -16.01 21.80 -8.77
N ARG A 28 -16.43 20.62 -8.28
CA ARG A 28 -15.61 19.71 -7.48
C ARG A 28 -14.92 18.65 -8.35
N GLU A 29 -14.60 18.97 -9.60
CA GLU A 29 -13.55 18.28 -10.34
C GLU A 29 -12.20 18.91 -9.92
N ASN A 30 -11.64 18.40 -8.83
CA ASN A 30 -10.55 17.44 -8.85
C ASN A 30 -9.30 18.05 -9.50
N SER A 31 -8.36 18.44 -8.65
CA SER A 31 -6.97 18.67 -9.00
C SER A 31 -6.36 17.34 -9.51
N GLN A 32 -6.76 16.97 -10.73
CA GLN A 32 -6.17 15.94 -11.56
C GLN A 32 -5.18 16.66 -12.46
N ASN A 33 -4.05 17.11 -11.89
CA ASN A 33 -2.91 17.42 -12.71
C ASN A 33 -2.23 16.09 -13.08
N THR A 34 -2.69 15.54 -14.20
CA THR A 34 -2.01 14.60 -15.07
C THR A 34 -1.35 13.38 -14.41
N GLN A 35 -2.11 12.30 -14.28
CA GLN A 35 -1.54 10.98 -14.51
C GLN A 35 -2.48 10.17 -15.40
N THR A 36 -2.02 10.03 -16.64
CA THR A 36 -2.57 9.22 -17.70
C THR A 36 -2.92 7.81 -17.22
N LYS A 37 -4.19 7.45 -17.39
CA LYS A 37 -4.73 6.12 -17.72
C LYS A 37 -3.80 4.93 -17.45
N ALA A 38 -3.91 4.34 -16.27
CA ALA A 38 -3.72 2.91 -16.06
C ALA A 38 -4.29 2.49 -14.70
N SER A 39 -5.49 1.89 -14.74
CA SER A 39 -5.95 0.90 -13.77
C SER A 39 -6.21 1.38 -12.34
N ALA A 40 -7.39 1.05 -11.81
CA ALA A 40 -7.68 1.10 -10.39
C ALA A 40 -6.65 0.27 -9.59
N LEU A 41 -5.54 0.89 -9.21
CA LEU A 41 -4.59 0.32 -8.26
C LEU A 41 -5.17 0.55 -6.86
N PRO A 42 -5.21 -0.48 -6.00
CA PRO A 42 -5.53 -0.28 -4.59
C PRO A 42 -4.59 0.80 -4.07
N ILE A 43 -5.12 1.76 -3.31
CA ILE A 43 -4.35 2.82 -2.66
C ILE A 43 -3.27 2.14 -1.81
N GLY A 44 -2.11 1.93 -2.41
CA GLY A 44 -1.09 1.07 -1.85
C GLY A 44 -0.27 1.85 -0.82
N PRO A 45 0.41 1.16 0.11
CA PRO A 45 1.30 1.80 1.08
C PRO A 45 2.35 2.71 0.43
N LYS A 46 2.66 2.50 -0.85
CA LYS A 46 3.48 3.40 -1.69
C LYS A 46 2.97 4.85 -1.70
N LEU A 47 1.67 5.07 -1.94
CA LEU A 47 1.12 6.43 -2.07
C LEU A 47 1.14 7.15 -0.73
N ILE A 48 0.88 6.43 0.35
CA ILE A 48 0.94 6.96 1.72
C ILE A 48 2.34 7.44 2.06
N ILE A 49 3.38 6.68 1.68
CA ILE A 49 4.77 7.05 1.95
C ILE A 49 5.20 8.26 1.10
N ILE A 50 4.81 8.31 -0.17
CA ILE A 50 5.10 9.46 -1.06
C ILE A 50 4.46 10.74 -0.51
N ASP A 51 3.19 10.66 -0.09
CA ASP A 51 2.44 11.78 0.45
C ASP A 51 2.98 12.24 1.81
N LYS A 52 3.16 11.32 2.77
CA LYS A 52 3.70 11.64 4.11
C LYS A 52 5.10 12.24 4.07
N LEU A 53 5.96 11.79 3.14
CA LEU A 53 7.34 12.29 3.01
C LEU A 53 7.46 13.45 2.02
N GLU A 54 6.38 13.81 1.32
CA GLU A 54 6.34 14.83 0.27
C GLU A 54 7.51 14.66 -0.72
N PHE A 55 7.63 13.46 -1.30
CA PHE A 55 8.68 13.18 -2.26
C PHE A 55 8.50 13.99 -3.55
N ASP A 56 9.60 14.58 -4.03
CA ASP A 56 9.62 15.22 -5.34
C ASP A 56 9.65 14.19 -6.48
N LYS A 57 9.47 14.65 -7.73
CA LYS A 57 9.41 13.78 -8.91
C LYS A 57 10.66 12.90 -9.08
N ALA A 58 11.84 13.39 -8.72
CA ALA A 58 13.09 12.63 -8.83
C ALA A 58 13.21 11.58 -7.71
N GLN A 59 12.76 11.91 -6.49
CA GLN A 59 12.66 10.98 -5.37
C GLN A 59 11.64 9.88 -5.64
N VAL A 60 10.47 10.22 -6.20
CA VAL A 60 9.43 9.25 -6.59
C VAL A 60 9.96 8.24 -7.60
N ALA A 61 10.64 8.69 -8.66
CA ALA A 61 11.21 7.78 -9.67
C ALA A 61 12.21 6.78 -9.06
N LYS A 62 13.08 7.24 -8.16
CA LYS A 62 14.01 6.36 -7.43
C LYS A 62 13.27 5.41 -6.50
N TYR A 63 12.26 5.90 -5.79
CA TYR A 63 11.48 5.11 -4.85
C TYR A 63 10.70 3.99 -5.55
N GLU A 64 10.19 4.22 -6.75
CA GLU A 64 9.51 3.20 -7.56
C GLU A 64 10.40 2.00 -7.87
N LEU A 65 11.65 2.25 -8.26
CA LEU A 65 12.64 1.21 -8.52
C LEU A 65 12.95 0.40 -7.25
N LEU A 66 13.11 1.09 -6.11
CA LEU A 66 13.32 0.44 -4.82
C LEU A 66 12.14 -0.47 -4.43
N ILE A 67 10.90 0.00 -4.61
CA ILE A 67 9.70 -0.78 -4.33
C ILE A 67 9.63 -2.02 -5.23
N GLN A 68 9.89 -1.87 -6.52
CA GLN A 68 9.82 -3.00 -7.45
C GLN A 68 10.83 -4.10 -7.08
N LYS A 69 12.07 -3.69 -6.77
CA LYS A 69 13.12 -4.60 -6.28
C LYS A 69 12.68 -5.28 -4.98
N HIS A 70 12.24 -4.49 -4.00
CA HIS A 70 11.81 -5.00 -2.69
C HIS A 70 10.66 -6.01 -2.82
N ARG A 71 9.62 -5.70 -3.59
CA ARG A 71 8.48 -6.59 -3.82
C ARG A 71 8.89 -7.92 -4.45
N THR A 72 9.80 -7.86 -5.43
CA THR A 72 10.29 -9.07 -6.12
C THR A 72 11.06 -9.97 -5.16
N THR A 73 11.97 -9.39 -4.37
CA THR A 73 12.75 -10.12 -3.35
C THR A 73 11.85 -10.72 -2.27
N ILE A 74 10.95 -9.94 -1.68
CA ILE A 74 10.02 -10.42 -0.64
C ILE A 74 9.10 -11.51 -1.16
N LYS A 75 8.61 -11.40 -2.41
CA LYS A 75 7.80 -12.46 -3.02
C LYS A 75 8.59 -13.76 -3.14
N GLY A 76 9.85 -13.70 -3.58
CA GLY A 76 10.73 -14.87 -3.67
C GLY A 76 10.94 -15.53 -2.31
N LEU A 77 11.27 -14.74 -1.28
CA LEU A 77 11.48 -15.24 0.08
C LEU A 77 10.21 -15.86 0.67
N ASN A 78 9.05 -15.23 0.53
CA ASN A 78 7.78 -15.77 0.99
C ASN A 78 7.43 -17.10 0.30
N ASN A 79 7.66 -17.21 -1.01
CA ASN A 79 7.47 -18.46 -1.73
C ASN A 79 8.38 -19.57 -1.19
N ALA A 80 9.66 -19.26 -0.92
CA ALA A 80 10.61 -20.21 -0.34
C ALA A 80 10.19 -20.64 1.08
N VAL A 81 9.65 -19.73 1.90
CA VAL A 81 9.08 -20.06 3.23
C VAL A 81 7.90 -21.01 3.08
N SER A 82 6.96 -20.71 2.18
CA SER A 82 5.79 -21.56 1.93
C SER A 82 6.18 -22.95 1.43
N GLU A 83 7.15 -23.05 0.53
CA GLU A 83 7.68 -24.33 0.05
C GLU A 83 8.38 -25.12 1.15
N THR A 84 9.24 -24.47 1.94
CA THR A 84 9.94 -25.14 3.04
C THR A 84 8.96 -25.65 4.10
N LYS A 85 7.90 -24.88 4.40
CA LYS A 85 6.80 -25.32 5.27
C LYS A 85 6.03 -26.52 4.72
N ARG A 86 5.77 -26.53 3.41
CA ARG A 86 5.12 -27.67 2.76
C ARG A 86 5.96 -28.94 2.92
N ASN A 87 7.27 -28.85 2.66
CA ASN A 87 8.19 -29.97 2.83
C ASN A 87 8.25 -30.44 4.30
N LEU A 88 8.24 -29.51 5.26
CA LEU A 88 8.19 -29.82 6.69
C LEU A 88 6.94 -30.61 7.09
N TYR A 89 5.79 -30.32 6.50
CA TYR A 89 4.57 -31.07 6.80
C TYR A 89 4.44 -32.35 5.98
N GLU A 90 5.00 -32.40 4.78
CA GLU A 90 5.12 -33.63 4.00
C GLU A 90 6.03 -34.65 4.70
N SER A 91 7.07 -34.20 5.42
CA SER A 91 7.94 -35.09 6.18
C SER A 91 7.21 -35.79 7.32
N LEU A 92 6.05 -35.33 7.79
CA LEU A 92 5.25 -36.05 8.79
C LEU A 92 4.72 -37.40 8.28
N LYS A 93 4.68 -37.62 6.96
CA LYS A 93 4.26 -38.88 6.35
C LYS A 93 5.37 -39.93 6.31
N ASN A 94 6.62 -39.50 6.45
CA ASN A 94 7.80 -40.36 6.39
C ASN A 94 8.48 -40.30 7.77
N GLU A 95 8.68 -41.42 8.47
CA GLU A 95 9.27 -41.45 9.84
C GLU A 95 10.73 -40.94 9.94
N THR A 96 11.23 -40.24 8.92
CA THR A 96 12.58 -39.69 8.86
C THR A 96 12.68 -38.39 9.65
N LEU A 97 12.98 -38.51 10.95
CA LEU A 97 13.24 -37.38 11.86
C LEU A 97 14.44 -36.50 11.42
N MET A 98 15.32 -36.99 10.54
CA MET A 98 16.55 -36.27 10.14
C MET A 98 16.33 -35.01 9.29
N ASP A 99 15.13 -34.77 8.73
CA ASP A 99 14.86 -33.57 7.90
C ASP A 99 14.12 -32.45 8.65
N GLN A 100 13.49 -32.73 9.79
CA GLN A 100 12.64 -31.76 10.48
C GLN A 100 13.43 -30.53 10.96
N ASP A 101 14.50 -30.76 11.73
CA ASP A 101 15.29 -29.68 12.33
C ASP A 101 15.92 -28.79 11.25
N SER A 102 16.43 -29.40 10.18
CA SER A 102 16.99 -28.66 9.04
C SER A 102 15.95 -27.77 8.34
N LEU A 103 14.73 -28.27 8.15
CA LEU A 103 13.64 -27.51 7.53
C LEU A 103 13.18 -26.35 8.44
N ILE A 104 13.13 -26.55 9.76
CA ILE A 104 12.82 -25.51 10.74
C ILE A 104 13.90 -24.43 10.72
N ASP A 105 15.18 -24.80 10.75
CA ASP A 105 16.30 -23.87 10.67
C ASP A 105 16.28 -23.06 9.36
N LYS A 106 15.93 -23.71 8.25
CA LYS A 106 15.78 -23.05 6.96
C LYS A 106 14.63 -22.04 6.98
N ILE A 107 13.50 -22.34 7.60
CA ILE A 107 12.40 -21.37 7.79
C ILE A 107 12.87 -20.18 8.64
N ALA A 108 13.60 -20.43 9.73
CA ALA A 108 14.13 -19.37 10.59
C ALA A 108 15.12 -18.45 9.84
N SER A 109 16.00 -19.03 9.02
CA SER A 109 16.92 -18.30 8.16
C SER A 109 16.19 -17.43 7.13
N LEU A 110 15.18 -17.98 6.44
CA LEU A 110 14.37 -17.24 5.49
C LEU A 110 13.59 -16.09 6.16
N GLN A 111 13.05 -16.30 7.35
CA GLN A 111 12.37 -15.24 8.09
C GLN A 111 13.34 -14.12 8.47
N ARG A 112 14.56 -14.46 8.91
CA ARG A 112 15.61 -13.47 9.17
C ARG A 112 15.93 -12.65 7.92
N GLU A 113 16.00 -13.29 6.76
CA GLU A 113 16.28 -12.61 5.49
C GLU A 113 15.14 -11.66 5.08
N ILE A 114 13.88 -12.05 5.31
CA ILE A 114 12.70 -11.19 5.12
C ILE A 114 12.81 -9.93 5.98
N GLU A 115 13.04 -10.07 7.30
CA GLU A 115 13.16 -8.92 8.20
C GLU A 115 14.35 -8.02 7.84
N THR A 116 15.48 -8.63 7.47
CA THR A 116 16.67 -7.90 7.00
C THR A 116 16.36 -7.10 5.74
N THR A 117 15.59 -7.68 4.82
CA THR A 117 15.18 -7.03 3.56
C THR A 117 14.21 -5.87 3.82
N HIS A 118 13.28 -6.01 4.76
CA HIS A 118 12.40 -4.91 5.19
C HIS A 118 13.19 -3.77 5.83
N TYR A 119 14.09 -4.09 6.77
CA TYR A 119 14.92 -3.09 7.43
C TYR A 119 15.80 -2.32 6.43
N LYS A 120 16.44 -3.03 5.50
CA LYS A 120 17.24 -2.42 4.43
C LYS A 120 16.40 -1.51 3.53
N HIS A 121 15.17 -1.89 3.19
CA HIS A 121 14.27 -1.05 2.40
C HIS A 121 14.01 0.30 3.08
N PHE A 122 13.83 0.33 4.41
CA PHE A 122 13.67 1.58 5.14
C PHE A 122 14.92 2.44 5.17
N ILE A 123 16.11 1.83 5.25
CA ILE A 123 17.38 2.56 5.09
C ILE A 123 17.47 3.20 3.71
N GLU A 124 17.11 2.45 2.66
CA GLU A 124 17.11 2.98 1.29
C GLU A 124 16.11 4.13 1.13
N ILE A 125 14.91 4.05 1.72
CA ILE A 125 13.93 5.16 1.76
C ILE A 125 14.51 6.37 2.50
N ARG A 126 15.11 6.17 3.67
CA ARG A 126 15.76 7.24 4.43
C ARG A 126 16.86 7.92 3.61
N GLY A 127 17.62 7.15 2.82
CA GLY A 127 18.65 7.66 1.92
C GLY A 127 18.12 8.52 0.77
N LEU A 128 16.83 8.40 0.42
CA LEU A 128 16.19 9.28 -0.55
C LEU A 128 15.73 10.60 0.06
N CYS A 129 15.52 10.67 1.37
CA CYS A 129 15.02 11.86 2.06
C CYS A 129 16.06 12.99 2.08
N LYS A 130 15.59 14.22 1.86
CA LYS A 130 16.35 15.45 2.12
C LYS A 130 16.42 15.71 3.63
N PRO A 131 17.38 16.54 4.10
CA PRO A 131 17.47 16.91 5.52
C PRO A 131 16.14 17.43 6.12
N SER A 132 15.36 18.19 5.33
CA SER A 132 14.03 18.69 5.73
C SER A 132 12.96 17.60 5.90
N GLN A 133 13.13 16.44 5.26
CA GLN A 133 12.18 15.32 5.28
C GLN A 133 12.51 14.29 6.37
N ILE A 134 13.68 14.36 7.01
CA ILE A 134 14.12 13.38 8.03
C ILE A 134 13.16 13.36 9.23
N LYS A 135 12.62 14.51 9.64
CA LYS A 135 11.64 14.56 10.74
C LYS A 135 10.37 13.77 10.39
N LYS A 136 9.81 14.00 9.19
CA LYS A 136 8.65 13.27 8.67
C LYS A 136 8.90 11.77 8.54
N PHE A 137 10.13 11.40 8.16
CA PHE A 137 10.54 10.00 8.13
C PHE A 137 10.53 9.37 9.52
N ASN A 138 11.07 10.04 10.53
CA ASN A 138 11.07 9.54 11.91
C ASN A 138 9.65 9.42 12.47
N ASP A 139 8.74 10.32 12.10
CA ASP A 139 7.33 10.21 12.51
C ASP A 139 6.65 9.02 11.82
N LEU A 140 6.97 8.78 10.54
CA LEU A 140 6.49 7.62 9.79
C LEU A 140 6.97 6.30 10.41
N THR A 141 8.16 6.24 11.02
CA THR A 141 8.69 4.97 11.58
C THR A 141 7.84 4.40 12.69
N GLN A 142 7.09 5.23 13.42
CA GLN A 142 6.16 4.79 14.45
C GLN A 142 4.99 3.97 13.87
N ASP A 143 4.60 4.28 12.63
CA ASP A 143 3.51 3.60 11.92
C ASP A 143 3.98 2.44 11.03
N LEU A 144 5.30 2.26 10.85
CA LEU A 144 5.86 1.30 9.90
C LEU A 144 5.48 -0.15 10.20
N ALA A 145 5.37 -0.52 11.47
CA ALA A 145 4.90 -1.83 11.88
C ALA A 145 3.53 -2.15 11.25
N ASN A 146 2.62 -1.18 11.21
CA ASN A 146 1.25 -1.38 10.72
C ASN A 146 1.21 -1.60 9.20
N TYR A 147 2.09 -0.96 8.43
CA TYR A 147 2.09 -1.09 6.97
C TYR A 147 2.62 -2.44 6.46
N PHE A 148 3.51 -3.10 7.21
CA PHE A 148 4.19 -4.31 6.77
C PHE A 148 3.69 -5.60 7.47
N ILE A 149 3.02 -5.49 8.62
CA ILE A 149 2.37 -6.64 9.29
C ILE A 149 1.17 -7.18 8.47
N SER A 150 0.49 -6.32 7.71
CA SER A 150 -0.75 -6.67 6.96
C SER A 150 -0.56 -7.67 5.80
N GLN A 151 0.67 -7.95 5.37
CA GLN A 151 0.91 -8.87 4.25
C GLN A 151 0.72 -10.36 4.62
N ARG A 152 0.56 -10.70 5.91
CA ARG A 152 0.06 -12.02 6.30
C ARG A 152 -1.46 -12.07 6.16
N LYS A 153 -1.97 -12.18 4.93
CA LYS A 153 -3.26 -12.86 4.74
C LYS A 153 -3.03 -14.32 5.13
N VAL A 154 -3.24 -14.63 6.39
CA VAL A 154 -3.44 -16.00 6.85
C VAL A 154 -4.60 -16.52 6.01
N ILE A 155 -4.31 -17.50 5.15
CA ILE A 155 -5.34 -18.27 4.48
C ILE A 155 -6.21 -18.82 5.61
N LYS A 156 -7.44 -18.29 5.73
CA LYS A 156 -8.43 -18.89 6.62
C LYS A 156 -8.67 -20.29 6.06
N LEU A 157 -8.22 -21.29 6.80
CA LEU A 157 -8.60 -22.68 6.64
C LEU A 157 -10.10 -22.83 6.94
#